data_AF-S8BIB0-F1
#
_entry.id   AF-S8BIB0-F1
#
_cell.length_a   1.000
_cell.length_b   1.000
_cell.length_c   1.000
_cell.angle_alpha   90.00
_cell.angle_beta   90.00
_cell.angle_gamma   90.00
#
_symmetry.space_group_name_H-M   'P 1'
#
loop_
_entity.id
_entity.type
_entity.pdbx_description
1 polymer ?
#
loop_
_entity_poly.entity_id
_entity_poly.type
_entity_poly.pdbx_seq_one_letter_code
_entity_poly.pdbx_strand_id
1 'polypeptide(L)'
;MMFFGQAGLLVGMAALAAAAPSQLVPRAVSSGTLDQLTLFAQYSAASYCANNVNSPGDAITCSGGYCPKLQSAGVKSLFEFDDSTEFGDVAGFLSVDTANKLLVLSFRGSRTISNWIANLDFGQADASSLCIGCKAHSGFLKAWTVVSDDVMPPLVSAMAKYPGFRLVLTGHSFGGAVAALGATALRKAGYKLDLYTYGQPRVGNTALATYMTNQGSMYRVTHSNDIVPKLPPPLLGYTHASPEYWITSGDNVAVTTKDITQVNGIGSKDGNAGSNGDSIPAHNWYIVNIDGCK
;
A
#
# COMPACT_ATOMS: atom_id res chain seq x y z
N MET A 1 -60.95 -29.12 -49.28
CA MET A 1 -59.58 -29.22 -48.72
C MET A 1 -59.46 -28.20 -47.61
N MET A 2 -59.44 -28.68 -46.37
CA MET A 2 -59.30 -27.86 -45.15
C MET A 2 -57.85 -27.41 -45.02
N PHE A 3 -57.61 -26.12 -44.78
CA PHE A 3 -56.34 -25.62 -44.24
C PHE A 3 -56.62 -24.92 -42.91
N PHE A 4 -56.21 -25.57 -41.82
CA PHE A 4 -56.17 -24.99 -40.48
C PHE A 4 -55.01 -24.00 -40.41
N GLY A 5 -55.30 -22.70 -40.25
CA GLY A 5 -54.31 -21.70 -39.85
C GLY A 5 -54.25 -21.61 -38.33
N GLN A 6 -53.19 -22.14 -37.72
CA GLN A 6 -52.93 -21.96 -36.29
C GLN A 6 -52.50 -20.51 -36.00
N ALA A 7 -53.26 -19.81 -35.17
CA ALA A 7 -52.85 -18.54 -34.58
C ALA A 7 -51.94 -18.82 -33.37
N GLY A 8 -50.64 -18.53 -33.51
CA GLY A 8 -49.68 -18.58 -32.41
C GLY A 8 -49.78 -17.31 -31.56
N LEU A 9 -50.19 -17.45 -30.30
CA LEU A 9 -50.14 -16.39 -29.30
C LEU A 9 -48.69 -16.26 -28.79
N LEU A 10 -47.99 -15.19 -29.17
CA LEU A 10 -46.68 -14.82 -28.60
C LEU A 10 -46.91 -13.99 -27.33
N VAL A 11 -46.82 -14.63 -26.16
CA VAL A 11 -46.69 -13.93 -24.86
C VAL A 11 -45.22 -13.94 -24.49
N GLY A 12 -44.51 -12.86 -24.80
CA GLY A 12 -43.11 -12.65 -24.39
C GLY A 12 -43.05 -11.70 -23.19
N MET A 13 -42.68 -12.24 -22.04
CA MET A 13 -42.55 -11.53 -20.76
C MET A 13 -41.63 -10.31 -20.85
N ALA A 14 -42.12 -9.13 -20.48
CA ALA A 14 -41.28 -7.98 -20.18
C ALA A 14 -40.53 -8.25 -18.87
N ALA A 15 -39.23 -8.53 -18.96
CA ALA A 15 -38.36 -8.59 -17.79
C ALA A 15 -38.19 -7.17 -17.23
N LEU A 16 -38.88 -6.88 -16.12
CA LEU A 16 -38.57 -5.74 -15.27
C LEU A 16 -37.17 -5.95 -14.70
N ALA A 17 -36.18 -5.27 -15.26
CA ALA A 17 -34.86 -5.16 -14.66
C ALA A 17 -35.00 -4.38 -13.35
N ALA A 18 -35.12 -5.10 -12.24
CA ALA A 18 -34.99 -4.51 -10.92
C ALA A 18 -33.52 -4.08 -10.76
N ALA A 19 -33.26 -2.77 -10.84
CA ALA A 19 -31.96 -2.22 -10.50
C ALA A 19 -31.64 -2.62 -9.06
N ALA A 20 -30.56 -3.35 -8.86
CA ALA A 20 -30.07 -3.67 -7.53
C ALA A 20 -29.81 -2.35 -6.77
N PRO A 21 -30.16 -2.26 -5.47
CA PRO A 21 -29.88 -1.05 -4.70
C PRO A 21 -28.38 -0.81 -4.71
N SER A 22 -27.97 0.34 -5.26
CA SER A 22 -26.60 0.82 -5.15
C SER A 22 -26.25 0.89 -3.67
N GLN A 23 -25.37 0.02 -3.19
CA GLN A 23 -24.86 0.15 -1.84
C GLN A 23 -24.19 1.52 -1.75
N LEU A 24 -24.66 2.36 -0.82
CA LEU A 24 -24.04 3.63 -0.50
C LEU A 24 -22.64 3.32 0.04
N VAL A 25 -21.64 3.35 -0.84
CA VAL A 25 -20.23 3.33 -0.42
C VAL A 25 -20.05 4.60 0.43
N PRO A 26 -19.69 4.49 1.72
CA PRO A 26 -19.45 5.66 2.56
C PRO A 26 -18.35 6.50 1.90
N ARG A 27 -18.73 7.70 1.43
CA ARG A 27 -17.85 8.56 0.63
C ARG A 27 -16.79 9.30 1.45
N ALA A 28 -16.87 9.26 2.78
CA ALA A 28 -15.98 10.01 3.65
C ALA A 28 -15.43 9.12 4.77
N VAL A 29 -14.12 9.17 4.97
CA VAL A 29 -13.45 8.54 6.12
C VAL A 29 -13.59 9.39 7.37
N SER A 30 -13.33 8.83 8.55
CA SER A 30 -13.30 9.62 9.79
C SER A 30 -12.09 10.58 9.81
N SER A 31 -12.16 11.65 10.60
CA SER A 31 -10.99 12.52 10.84
C SER A 31 -9.81 11.75 11.43
N GLY A 32 -10.08 10.83 12.37
CA GLY A 32 -9.05 9.96 12.94
C GLY A 32 -8.38 9.05 11.90
N THR A 33 -9.14 8.55 10.93
CA THR A 33 -8.58 7.79 9.80
C THR A 33 -7.66 8.67 8.97
N LEU A 34 -8.11 9.87 8.56
CA LEU A 34 -7.28 10.81 7.81
C LEU A 34 -6.00 11.18 8.59
N ASP A 35 -6.09 11.38 9.90
CA ASP A 35 -4.94 11.68 10.75
C ASP A 35 -3.92 10.53 10.79
N GLN A 36 -4.37 9.27 10.90
CA GLN A 36 -3.47 8.10 10.82
C GLN A 36 -2.87 7.95 9.43
N LEU A 37 -3.67 8.08 8.36
CA LEU A 37 -3.17 8.04 6.98
C LEU A 37 -2.15 9.15 6.72
N THR A 38 -2.35 10.34 7.29
CA THR A 38 -1.38 11.44 7.21
C THR A 38 -0.10 11.11 7.96
N LEU A 39 -0.21 10.60 9.19
CA LEU A 39 0.95 10.24 10.02
C LEU A 39 1.86 9.23 9.31
N PHE A 40 1.31 8.14 8.78
CA PHE A 40 2.12 7.11 8.14
C PHE A 40 2.58 7.50 6.72
N ALA A 41 1.92 8.45 6.06
CA ALA A 41 2.44 9.08 4.85
C ALA A 41 3.71 9.88 5.16
N GLN A 42 3.77 10.56 6.32
CA GLN A 42 4.97 11.26 6.77
C GLN A 42 6.11 10.31 7.16
N TYR A 43 5.82 9.14 7.74
CA TYR A 43 6.82 8.09 7.95
C TYR A 43 7.38 7.57 6.62
N SER A 44 6.51 7.35 5.64
CA SER A 44 6.93 6.95 4.30
C SER A 44 7.76 8.05 3.64
N ALA A 45 7.38 9.33 3.80
CA ALA A 45 8.13 10.46 3.27
C ALA A 45 9.51 10.62 3.91
N ALA A 46 9.60 10.44 5.23
CA ALA A 46 10.85 10.52 5.97
C ALA A 46 11.88 9.47 5.52
N SER A 47 11.44 8.33 5.00
CA SER A 47 12.33 7.28 4.48
C SER A 47 13.12 7.70 3.23
N TYR A 48 12.68 8.75 2.53
CA TYR A 48 13.41 9.32 1.40
C TYR A 48 14.55 10.24 1.82
N CYS A 49 14.52 10.80 3.03
CA CYS A 49 15.53 11.73 3.48
C CYS A 49 16.86 11.02 3.77
N ALA A 50 17.93 11.46 3.11
CA ALA A 50 19.27 10.86 3.26
C ALA A 50 19.77 10.86 4.71
N ASN A 51 19.40 11.86 5.51
CA ASN A 51 19.77 11.97 6.91
C ASN A 51 18.99 11.04 7.85
N ASN A 52 18.09 10.18 7.36
CA ASN A 52 17.37 9.20 8.19
C ASN A 52 17.77 7.76 7.83
N VAL A 53 18.83 7.59 7.04
CA VAL A 53 19.40 6.30 6.60
C VAL A 53 20.92 6.22 6.80
N ASN A 54 21.51 7.15 7.55
CA ASN A 54 22.93 7.21 7.86
C ASN A 54 23.26 7.76 9.27
N SER A 55 22.28 7.81 10.19
CA SER A 55 22.38 8.42 11.52
C SER A 55 21.54 7.67 12.59
N PRO A 56 21.80 6.37 12.83
CA PRO A 56 21.00 5.58 13.76
C PRO A 56 21.05 6.14 15.18
N GLY A 57 19.88 6.31 15.81
CA GLY A 57 19.72 6.85 17.16
C GLY A 57 19.33 8.33 17.20
N ASP A 58 19.47 9.03 16.07
CA ASP A 58 19.10 10.44 15.95
C ASP A 58 17.58 10.62 15.79
N ALA A 59 17.15 11.87 15.95
CA ALA A 59 15.77 12.24 15.69
C ALA A 59 15.49 12.18 14.18
N ILE A 60 14.32 11.65 13.80
CA ILE A 60 13.85 11.67 12.42
C ILE A 60 13.53 13.11 12.03
N THR A 61 14.15 13.59 10.95
CA THR A 61 13.93 14.95 10.44
C THR A 61 13.74 14.97 8.92
N CYS A 62 12.98 15.95 8.43
CA CYS A 62 12.74 16.15 7.00
C CYS A 62 12.94 17.63 6.62
N SER A 63 13.99 17.93 5.86
CA SER A 63 14.21 19.26 5.29
C SER A 63 13.18 19.53 4.19
N GLY A 64 12.13 20.29 4.51
CA GLY A 64 11.01 20.57 3.59
C GLY A 64 9.63 20.45 4.22
N GLY A 65 9.55 20.10 5.51
CA GLY A 65 8.27 20.03 6.22
C GLY A 65 7.41 18.83 5.79
N TYR A 66 8.05 17.76 5.29
CA TYR A 66 7.36 16.54 4.86
C TYR A 66 6.99 15.61 6.02
N CYS A 67 7.60 15.78 7.20
CA CYS A 67 7.28 14.97 8.38
C CYS A 67 7.12 15.74 9.71
N PRO A 68 6.35 16.84 9.75
CA PRO A 68 6.21 17.68 10.95
C PRO A 68 5.62 16.96 12.15
N LYS A 69 4.76 15.95 11.95
CA LYS A 69 4.20 15.14 13.06
C LYS A 69 5.29 14.30 13.73
N LEU A 70 6.23 13.73 12.95
CA LEU A 70 7.35 12.95 13.49
C LEU A 70 8.32 13.85 14.26
N GLN A 71 8.65 15.01 13.69
CA GLN A 71 9.54 15.98 14.35
C GLN A 71 8.95 16.49 15.66
N SER A 72 7.64 16.80 15.67
CA SER A 72 6.93 17.26 16.87
C SER A 72 6.81 16.18 17.95
N ALA A 73 6.70 14.91 17.54
CA ALA A 73 6.65 13.77 18.45
C ALA A 73 8.04 13.33 18.95
N GLY A 74 9.13 13.91 18.42
CA GLY A 74 10.50 13.54 18.81
C GLY A 74 10.84 12.10 18.45
N VAL A 75 10.33 11.60 17.32
CA VAL A 75 10.57 10.24 16.82
C VAL A 75 12.06 10.03 16.60
N LYS A 76 12.59 8.88 17.00
CA LYS A 76 13.99 8.51 16.81
C LYS A 76 14.14 7.25 15.99
N SER A 77 15.16 7.18 15.14
CA SER A 77 15.56 5.92 14.53
C SER A 77 16.19 5.00 15.57
N LEU A 78 15.92 3.71 15.47
CA LEU A 78 16.55 2.64 16.26
C LEU A 78 17.52 1.84 15.41
N PHE A 79 17.19 1.67 14.13
CA PHE A 79 17.97 0.95 13.15
C PHE A 79 17.66 1.53 11.76
N GLU A 80 18.65 1.57 10.90
CA GLU A 80 18.59 2.17 9.57
C GLU A 80 19.27 1.22 8.58
N PHE A 81 18.77 1.16 7.35
CA PHE A 81 19.30 0.31 6.30
C PHE A 81 19.22 1.06 4.95
N ASP A 82 20.21 0.86 4.09
CA ASP A 82 20.26 1.36 2.72
C ASP A 82 21.07 0.34 1.90
N ASP A 83 20.43 -0.78 1.59
CA ASP A 83 21.04 -1.88 0.86
C ASP A 83 20.75 -1.73 -0.63
N SER A 84 21.79 -1.42 -1.38
CA SER A 84 21.77 -1.51 -2.84
C SER A 84 21.85 -2.96 -3.27
N THR A 85 20.77 -3.48 -3.84
CA THR A 85 20.73 -4.84 -4.41
C THR A 85 20.57 -4.79 -5.92
N GLU A 86 20.94 -5.87 -6.61
CA GLU A 86 20.72 -6.04 -8.06
C GLU A 86 19.25 -5.90 -8.51
N PHE A 87 18.26 -5.90 -7.59
CA PHE A 87 16.82 -5.84 -7.91
C PHE A 87 16.09 -4.66 -7.27
N GLY A 88 16.84 -3.70 -6.73
CA GLY A 88 16.31 -2.49 -6.12
C GLY A 88 17.04 -2.10 -4.84
N ASP A 89 17.20 -0.79 -4.65
CA ASP A 89 17.75 -0.24 -3.42
C ASP A 89 16.69 -0.26 -2.32
N VAL A 90 16.82 -1.19 -1.37
CA VAL A 90 15.93 -1.28 -0.21
C VAL A 90 16.53 -0.43 0.89
N ALA A 91 15.85 0.66 1.22
CA ALA A 91 16.28 1.56 2.28
C ALA A 91 15.14 1.90 3.22
N GLY A 92 15.47 2.36 4.40
CA GLY A 92 14.48 2.72 5.39
C GLY A 92 15.01 2.67 6.81
N PHE A 93 14.08 2.64 7.75
CA PHE A 93 14.41 2.65 9.17
C PHE A 93 13.35 1.95 10.01
N LEU A 94 13.80 1.38 11.12
CA LEU A 94 12.98 1.09 12.28
C LEU A 94 13.07 2.29 13.23
N SER A 95 11.94 2.80 13.70
CA SER A 95 11.88 3.95 14.59
C SER A 95 11.00 3.69 15.83
N VAL A 96 11.22 4.50 16.86
CA VAL A 96 10.37 4.55 18.05
C VAL A 96 9.71 5.90 18.17
N ASP A 97 8.40 5.87 18.39
CA ASP A 97 7.59 7.03 18.73
C ASP A 97 6.98 6.78 20.11
N THR A 98 7.61 7.37 21.14
CA THR A 98 7.16 7.22 22.52
C THR A 98 5.91 8.04 22.81
N ALA A 99 5.67 9.12 22.07
CA ALA A 99 4.49 9.96 22.24
C ALA A 99 3.21 9.22 21.80
N ASN A 100 3.28 8.48 20.70
CA ASN A 100 2.16 7.70 20.15
C ASN A 100 2.22 6.20 20.49
N LYS A 101 3.26 5.75 21.21
CA LYS A 101 3.53 4.34 21.55
C LYS A 101 3.61 3.44 20.31
N LEU A 102 4.41 3.83 19.33
CA LEU A 102 4.59 3.11 18.06
C LEU A 102 6.03 2.62 17.88
N LEU A 103 6.14 1.44 17.29
CA LEU A 103 7.33 1.00 16.57
C LEU A 103 6.99 1.01 15.09
N VAL A 104 7.73 1.78 14.28
CA VAL A 104 7.41 1.93 12.86
C VAL A 104 8.60 1.50 12.02
N LEU A 105 8.38 0.49 11.17
CA LEU A 105 9.32 0.05 10.14
C LEU A 105 8.88 0.66 8.79
N SER A 106 9.64 1.65 8.33
CA SER A 106 9.35 2.42 7.12
C SER A 106 10.30 2.03 6.00
N PHE A 107 9.77 1.80 4.80
CA PHE A 107 10.53 1.43 3.61
C PHE A 107 10.43 2.51 2.53
N ARG A 108 11.59 2.92 2.01
CA ARG A 108 11.74 3.86 0.92
C ARG A 108 11.37 3.23 -0.41
N GLY A 109 10.74 4.01 -1.28
CA GLY A 109 10.61 3.64 -2.70
C GLY A 109 11.85 3.95 -3.53
N SER A 110 11.77 3.71 -4.83
CA SER A 110 12.85 4.01 -5.77
C SER A 110 13.10 5.52 -5.90
N ARG A 111 14.37 5.93 -6.01
CA ARG A 111 14.75 7.34 -6.20
C ARG A 111 14.23 7.88 -7.55
N THR A 112 14.27 7.06 -8.60
CA THR A 112 13.86 7.41 -9.97
C THR A 112 12.66 6.57 -10.43
N ILE A 113 11.45 7.04 -10.12
CA ILE A 113 10.21 6.26 -10.33
C ILE A 113 9.94 6.02 -11.81
N SER A 114 10.17 7.01 -12.69
CA SER A 114 9.99 6.82 -14.13
C SER A 114 10.90 5.72 -14.69
N ASN A 115 12.16 5.67 -14.25
CA ASN A 115 13.10 4.61 -14.66
C ASN A 115 12.69 3.26 -14.08
N TRP A 116 12.20 3.24 -12.85
CA TRP A 116 11.68 2.01 -12.24
C TRP A 116 10.47 1.46 -13.00
N ILE A 117 9.50 2.31 -13.38
CA ILE A 117 8.33 1.91 -14.19
C ILE A 117 8.78 1.35 -15.54
N ALA A 118 9.73 2.02 -16.21
CA ALA A 118 10.21 1.61 -17.54
C ALA A 118 10.93 0.25 -17.52
N ASN A 119 11.59 -0.09 -16.41
CA ASN A 119 12.39 -1.30 -16.26
C ASN A 119 11.69 -2.39 -15.42
N LEU A 120 10.41 -2.21 -15.09
CA LEU A 120 9.72 -3.11 -14.18
C LEU A 120 9.52 -4.49 -14.83
N ASP A 121 10.23 -5.50 -14.30
CA ASP A 121 10.01 -6.90 -14.63
C ASP A 121 8.74 -7.41 -13.92
N PHE A 122 7.87 -8.09 -14.66
CA PHE A 122 6.61 -8.63 -14.14
C PHE A 122 6.69 -10.14 -13.81
N GLY A 123 7.90 -10.66 -13.63
CA GLY A 123 8.13 -12.02 -13.16
C GLY A 123 7.50 -12.30 -11.79
N GLN A 124 6.78 -13.41 -11.68
CA GLN A 124 6.30 -13.93 -10.40
C GLN A 124 7.20 -15.06 -9.90
N ALA A 125 7.48 -15.06 -8.60
CA ALA A 125 8.12 -16.15 -7.88
C ALA A 125 7.10 -16.91 -7.02
N ASP A 126 7.43 -18.17 -6.71
CA ASP A 126 6.66 -18.94 -5.73
C ASP A 126 6.72 -18.26 -4.36
N ALA A 127 5.56 -18.08 -3.74
CA ALA A 127 5.40 -17.53 -2.40
C ALA A 127 4.57 -18.51 -1.54
N SER A 128 4.71 -19.82 -1.79
CA SER A 128 3.98 -20.85 -1.06
C SER A 128 4.38 -20.89 0.43
N SER A 129 5.56 -20.36 0.76
CA SER A 129 6.01 -20.10 2.13
C SER A 129 5.14 -19.09 2.88
N LEU A 130 4.38 -18.23 2.19
CA LEU A 130 3.38 -17.33 2.79
C LEU A 130 2.01 -18.01 2.86
N CYS A 131 1.53 -18.57 1.76
CA CYS A 131 0.22 -19.21 1.69
C CYS A 131 0.12 -20.18 0.51
N ILE A 132 -0.76 -21.19 0.60
CA ILE A 132 -0.93 -22.20 -0.46
C ILE A 132 -1.34 -21.52 -1.77
N GLY A 133 -0.61 -21.81 -2.85
CA GLY A 133 -0.89 -21.29 -4.20
C GLY A 133 -0.52 -19.82 -4.39
N CYS A 134 0.13 -19.20 -3.41
CA CYS A 134 0.53 -17.80 -3.49
C CYS A 134 1.75 -17.63 -4.37
N LYS A 135 1.69 -16.62 -5.23
CA LYS A 135 2.81 -16.12 -6.02
C LYS A 135 2.96 -14.63 -5.76
N ALA A 136 4.19 -14.19 -5.62
CA ALA A 136 4.53 -12.77 -5.43
C ALA A 136 5.41 -12.29 -6.58
N HIS A 137 5.47 -10.98 -6.79
CA HIS A 137 6.47 -10.39 -7.66
C HIS A 137 7.88 -10.80 -7.20
N SER A 138 8.71 -11.31 -8.13
CA SER A 138 10.04 -11.85 -7.82
C SER A 138 10.94 -10.81 -7.13
N GLY A 139 11.05 -9.61 -7.73
CA GLY A 139 11.83 -8.49 -7.20
C GLY A 139 11.39 -8.07 -5.78
N PHE A 140 10.09 -7.82 -5.55
CA PHE A 140 9.60 -7.40 -4.23
C PHE A 140 9.79 -8.49 -3.17
N LEU A 141 9.57 -9.77 -3.53
CA LEU A 141 9.78 -10.87 -2.61
C LEU A 141 11.26 -10.99 -2.23
N LYS A 142 12.17 -10.91 -3.20
CA LYS A 142 13.61 -10.94 -2.94
C LYS A 142 14.06 -9.74 -2.11
N ALA A 143 13.57 -8.54 -2.41
CA ALA A 143 13.84 -7.33 -1.64
C ALA A 143 13.46 -7.49 -0.17
N TRP A 144 12.25 -8.02 0.12
CA TRP A 144 11.85 -8.36 1.48
C TRP A 144 12.77 -9.41 2.10
N THR A 145 13.06 -10.51 1.39
CA THR A 145 13.91 -11.58 1.93
C THR A 145 15.29 -11.05 2.34
N VAL A 146 15.93 -10.25 1.49
CA VAL A 146 17.26 -9.67 1.78
C VAL A 146 17.21 -8.81 3.04
N VAL A 147 16.30 -7.84 3.11
CA VAL A 147 16.26 -6.91 4.24
C VAL A 147 15.75 -7.56 5.53
N SER A 148 14.99 -8.67 5.42
CA SER A 148 14.39 -9.33 6.57
C SER A 148 15.42 -9.86 7.57
N ASP A 149 16.56 -10.39 7.10
CA ASP A 149 17.60 -10.92 7.98
C ASP A 149 18.23 -9.82 8.86
N ASP A 150 18.34 -8.60 8.32
CA ASP A 150 18.94 -7.46 9.01
C ASP A 150 17.96 -6.75 9.94
N VAL A 151 16.68 -6.60 9.55
CA VAL A 151 15.69 -5.85 10.35
C VAL A 151 15.07 -6.67 11.47
N MET A 152 15.07 -8.00 11.38
CA MET A 152 14.41 -8.85 12.38
C MET A 152 15.06 -8.78 13.77
N PRO A 153 16.40 -8.91 13.93
CA PRO A 153 17.04 -8.79 15.25
C PRO A 153 16.77 -7.44 15.96
N PRO A 154 16.93 -6.26 15.33
CA PRO A 154 16.62 -4.99 15.98
C PRO A 154 15.12 -4.81 16.22
N LEU A 155 14.24 -5.32 15.35
CA LEU A 155 12.79 -5.29 15.57
C LEU A 155 12.39 -6.08 16.82
N VAL A 156 12.86 -7.32 16.95
CA VAL A 156 12.58 -8.16 18.13
C VAL A 156 13.12 -7.51 19.40
N SER A 157 14.33 -6.94 19.35
CA SER A 157 14.93 -6.20 20.47
C SER A 157 14.10 -4.97 20.85
N ALA A 158 13.61 -4.22 19.88
CA ALA A 158 12.76 -3.05 20.11
C ALA A 158 11.42 -3.46 20.72
N MET A 159 10.77 -4.51 20.22
CA MET A 159 9.51 -5.01 20.77
C MET A 159 9.66 -5.48 22.22
N ALA A 160 10.78 -6.12 22.58
CA ALA A 160 11.07 -6.50 23.95
C ALA A 160 11.31 -5.28 24.85
N LYS A 161 12.00 -4.25 24.34
CA LYS A 161 12.30 -3.01 25.07
C LYS A 161 11.07 -2.12 25.28
N TYR A 162 10.13 -2.12 24.35
CA TYR A 162 8.94 -1.27 24.36
C TYR A 162 7.65 -2.10 24.39
N PRO A 163 7.39 -2.83 25.49
CA PRO A 163 6.20 -3.69 25.58
C PRO A 163 4.92 -2.86 25.46
N GLY A 164 3.95 -3.38 24.71
CA GLY A 164 2.65 -2.72 24.48
C GLY A 164 2.67 -1.62 23.42
N PHE A 165 3.81 -1.34 22.78
CA PHE A 165 3.86 -0.45 21.62
C PHE A 165 3.27 -1.17 20.40
N ARG A 166 2.55 -0.42 19.57
CA ARG A 166 1.94 -0.94 18.36
C ARG A 166 2.98 -0.99 17.25
N LEU A 167 3.16 -2.15 16.62
CA LEU A 167 4.01 -2.30 15.44
C LEU A 167 3.25 -1.86 14.19
N VAL A 168 3.89 -1.03 13.38
CA VAL A 168 3.37 -0.58 12.09
C VAL A 168 4.43 -0.74 11.02
N LEU A 169 4.05 -1.34 9.89
CA LEU A 169 4.86 -1.33 8.68
C LEU A 169 4.28 -0.31 7.70
N THR A 170 5.15 0.46 7.07
CA THR A 170 4.72 1.44 6.07
C THR A 170 5.73 1.63 4.95
N GLY A 171 5.27 2.16 3.83
CA GLY A 171 6.11 2.48 2.71
C GLY A 171 5.34 3.09 1.55
N HIS A 172 6.07 3.80 0.69
CA HIS A 172 5.57 4.40 -0.53
C HIS A 172 6.15 3.70 -1.77
N SER A 173 5.36 3.60 -2.85
CA SER A 173 5.83 3.06 -4.14
C SER A 173 6.39 1.63 -3.98
N PHE A 174 7.59 1.37 -4.50
CA PHE A 174 8.36 0.15 -4.25
C PHE A 174 8.45 -0.22 -2.76
N GLY A 175 8.68 0.75 -1.87
CA GLY A 175 8.73 0.52 -0.42
C GLY A 175 7.40 0.05 0.14
N GLY A 176 6.28 0.50 -0.44
CA GLY A 176 4.94 -0.01 -0.11
C GLY A 176 4.78 -1.50 -0.48
N ALA A 177 5.37 -1.94 -1.60
CA ALA A 177 5.36 -3.36 -1.98
C ALA A 177 6.16 -4.23 -0.99
N VAL A 178 7.35 -3.78 -0.60
CA VAL A 178 8.21 -4.46 0.38
C VAL A 178 7.52 -4.51 1.74
N ALA A 179 6.95 -3.39 2.20
CA ALA A 179 6.21 -3.32 3.47
C ALA A 179 5.01 -4.28 3.48
N ALA A 180 4.31 -4.43 2.36
CA ALA A 180 3.15 -5.32 2.27
C ALA A 180 3.53 -6.80 2.34
N LEU A 181 4.62 -7.22 1.69
CA LEU A 181 5.14 -8.57 1.80
C LEU A 181 5.72 -8.84 3.19
N GLY A 182 6.43 -7.87 3.77
CA GLY A 182 6.94 -7.95 5.14
C GLY A 182 5.85 -8.09 6.18
N ALA A 183 4.80 -7.27 6.10
CA ALA A 183 3.63 -7.39 6.97
C ALA A 183 2.96 -8.76 6.86
N THR A 184 2.88 -9.31 5.65
CA THR A 184 2.30 -10.64 5.39
C THR A 184 3.12 -11.74 6.07
N ALA A 185 4.45 -11.69 5.92
CA ALA A 185 5.38 -12.65 6.53
C ALA A 185 5.38 -12.55 8.07
N LEU A 186 5.43 -11.34 8.62
CA LEU A 186 5.41 -11.11 10.07
C LEU A 186 4.10 -11.55 10.71
N ARG A 187 2.95 -11.25 10.08
CA ARG A 187 1.65 -11.74 10.57
C ARG A 187 1.58 -13.26 10.57
N LYS A 188 2.11 -13.90 9.52
CA LYS A 188 2.23 -15.35 9.48
C LYS A 188 3.09 -15.90 10.63
N ALA A 189 4.16 -15.20 10.98
CA ALA A 189 5.02 -15.54 12.11
C ALA A 189 4.41 -15.19 13.50
N GLY A 190 3.17 -14.68 13.55
CA GLY A 190 2.44 -14.43 14.79
C GLY A 190 2.54 -12.99 15.31
N TYR A 191 3.21 -12.08 14.61
CA TYR A 191 3.30 -10.67 15.00
C TYR A 191 2.00 -9.93 14.71
N LYS A 192 1.53 -9.15 15.69
CA LYS A 192 0.41 -8.22 15.53
C LYS A 192 0.93 -6.88 15.06
N LEU A 193 0.47 -6.42 13.90
CA LEU A 193 0.90 -5.15 13.30
C LEU A 193 -0.18 -4.57 12.38
N ASP A 194 -0.11 -3.27 12.14
CA ASP A 194 -0.85 -2.59 11.08
C ASP A 194 0.04 -2.35 9.85
N LEU A 195 -0.59 -2.24 8.68
CA LEU A 195 0.08 -1.96 7.41
C LEU A 195 -0.53 -0.72 6.77
N TYR A 196 0.32 0.26 6.44
CA TYR A 196 -0.06 1.48 5.72
C TYR A 196 0.81 1.64 4.49
N THR A 197 0.23 1.60 3.29
CA THR A 197 1.00 1.72 2.05
C THR A 197 0.44 2.81 1.17
N TYR A 198 1.31 3.46 0.40
CA TYR A 198 0.97 4.62 -0.42
C TYR A 198 1.50 4.36 -1.83
N GLY A 199 0.64 4.42 -2.84
CA GLY A 199 1.07 4.17 -4.23
C GLY A 199 1.67 2.78 -4.45
N GLN A 200 1.29 1.80 -3.63
CA GLN A 200 1.82 0.45 -3.71
C GLN A 200 1.42 -0.22 -5.05
N PRO A 201 2.36 -0.82 -5.81
CA PRO A 201 2.04 -1.68 -6.96
C PRO A 201 1.42 -3.02 -6.52
N ARG A 202 0.80 -3.75 -7.44
CA ARG A 202 0.30 -5.11 -7.17
C ARG A 202 1.48 -6.02 -6.81
N VAL A 203 1.37 -6.72 -5.69
CA VAL A 203 2.48 -7.51 -5.13
C VAL A 203 2.46 -8.99 -5.49
N GLY A 204 1.34 -9.50 -6.00
CA GLY A 204 1.23 -10.91 -6.37
C GLY A 204 -0.14 -11.30 -6.89
N ASN A 205 -0.39 -12.60 -6.88
CA ASN A 205 -1.60 -13.19 -7.46
C ASN A 205 -2.84 -13.06 -6.57
N THR A 206 -4.00 -13.49 -7.09
CA THR A 206 -5.27 -13.46 -6.36
C THR A 206 -5.23 -14.25 -5.05
N ALA A 207 -4.51 -15.37 -4.99
CA ALA A 207 -4.34 -16.14 -3.75
C ALA A 207 -3.63 -15.31 -2.68
N LEU A 208 -2.53 -14.64 -3.04
CA LEU A 208 -1.81 -13.76 -2.13
C LEU A 208 -2.66 -12.55 -1.72
N ALA A 209 -3.32 -11.88 -2.66
CA ALA A 209 -4.21 -10.76 -2.38
C ALA A 209 -5.35 -11.13 -1.41
N THR A 210 -5.94 -12.33 -1.59
CA THR A 210 -6.98 -12.88 -0.71
C THR A 210 -6.42 -13.16 0.68
N TYR A 211 -5.25 -13.79 0.75
CA TYR A 211 -4.58 -14.08 2.01
C TYR A 211 -4.29 -12.80 2.80
N MET A 212 -3.70 -11.79 2.16
CA MET A 212 -3.38 -10.51 2.78
C MET A 212 -4.64 -9.77 3.27
N THR A 213 -5.74 -9.80 2.50
CA THR A 213 -7.04 -9.21 2.87
C THR A 213 -7.59 -9.82 4.17
N ASN A 214 -7.39 -11.13 4.37
CA ASN A 214 -7.92 -11.87 5.50
C ASN A 214 -7.00 -11.90 6.73
N GLN A 215 -5.77 -11.42 6.62
CA GLN A 215 -4.75 -11.53 7.69
C GLN A 215 -4.83 -10.41 8.75
N GLY A 216 -5.45 -9.27 8.45
CA GLY A 216 -5.55 -8.16 9.40
C GLY A 216 -5.66 -6.79 8.73
N SER A 217 -5.66 -5.73 9.54
CA SER A 217 -5.88 -4.35 9.09
C SER A 217 -4.89 -3.91 8.01
N MET A 218 -5.39 -3.50 6.86
CA MET A 218 -4.57 -2.95 5.78
C MET A 218 -5.15 -1.61 5.34
N TYR A 219 -4.28 -0.62 5.21
CA TYR A 219 -4.60 0.70 4.71
C TYR A 219 -3.79 0.95 3.42
N ARG A 220 -4.26 0.36 2.32
CA ARG A 220 -3.67 0.57 0.99
C ARG A 220 -4.23 1.85 0.39
N VAL A 221 -3.42 2.90 0.38
CA VAL A 221 -3.79 4.24 -0.11
C VAL A 221 -3.37 4.40 -1.57
N THR A 222 -4.30 4.86 -2.40
CA THR A 222 -4.08 5.21 -3.82
C THR A 222 -4.51 6.65 -4.05
N HIS A 223 -3.96 7.30 -5.09
CA HIS A 223 -4.25 8.70 -5.37
C HIS A 223 -4.64 8.90 -6.84
N SER A 224 -5.77 9.56 -7.07
CA SER A 224 -6.25 10.00 -8.38
C SER A 224 -6.06 8.88 -9.44
N ASN A 225 -5.39 9.21 -10.54
CA ASN A 225 -5.00 8.31 -11.62
C ASN A 225 -3.51 7.92 -11.61
N ASP A 226 -2.91 7.81 -10.42
CA ASP A 226 -1.57 7.26 -10.24
C ASP A 226 -1.41 5.93 -10.99
N ILE A 227 -0.36 5.84 -11.80
CA ILE A 227 -0.02 4.68 -12.64
C ILE A 227 0.52 3.49 -11.83
N VAL A 228 1.23 3.71 -10.72
CA VAL A 228 1.97 2.65 -10.03
C VAL A 228 1.05 1.57 -9.44
N PRO A 229 -0.08 1.90 -8.76
CA PRO A 229 -1.02 0.88 -8.31
C PRO A 229 -1.71 0.13 -9.46
N LYS A 230 -1.62 0.61 -10.70
CA LYS A 230 -2.12 -0.08 -11.89
C LYS A 230 -1.11 -1.08 -12.46
N LEU A 231 0.08 -1.21 -11.87
CA LEU A 231 1.12 -2.14 -12.26
C LEU A 231 1.44 -3.14 -11.14
N PRO A 232 1.90 -4.36 -11.46
CA PRO A 232 1.85 -5.00 -12.78
C PRO A 232 0.42 -5.23 -13.29
N PRO A 233 0.18 -5.38 -14.61
CA PRO A 233 -1.16 -5.55 -15.17
C PRO A 233 -1.89 -6.81 -14.66
N PRO A 234 -3.23 -6.75 -14.43
CA PRO A 234 -4.01 -7.90 -13.97
C PRO A 234 -4.01 -9.09 -14.96
N LEU A 235 -3.84 -8.82 -16.26
CA LEU A 235 -3.72 -9.87 -17.30
C LEU A 235 -2.55 -10.82 -17.05
N LEU A 236 -1.52 -10.37 -16.33
CA LEU A 236 -0.37 -11.18 -15.92
C LEU A 236 -0.62 -11.92 -14.60
N GLY A 237 -1.87 -12.00 -14.15
CA GLY A 237 -2.27 -12.72 -12.94
C GLY A 237 -2.05 -11.95 -11.64
N TYR A 238 -1.79 -10.64 -11.69
CA TYR A 238 -1.63 -9.79 -10.51
C TYR A 238 -2.95 -9.26 -9.99
N THR A 239 -3.12 -9.16 -8.66
CA THR A 239 -4.35 -8.66 -8.04
C THR A 239 -4.02 -7.85 -6.78
N HIS A 240 -4.80 -6.80 -6.50
CA HIS A 240 -4.70 -6.05 -5.26
C HIS A 240 -5.54 -6.66 -4.14
N ALA A 241 -5.01 -6.60 -2.93
CA ALA A 241 -5.77 -6.84 -1.71
C ALA A 241 -6.76 -5.69 -1.42
N SER A 242 -7.74 -5.98 -0.56
CA SER A 242 -8.79 -5.07 -0.10
C SER A 242 -8.59 -4.72 1.40
N PRO A 243 -9.05 -3.54 1.88
CA PRO A 243 -9.66 -2.45 1.13
C PRO A 243 -8.63 -1.49 0.50
N GLU A 244 -9.12 -0.63 -0.39
CA GLU A 244 -8.41 0.55 -0.90
C GLU A 244 -8.95 1.82 -0.26
N TYR A 245 -8.07 2.75 0.08
CA TYR A 245 -8.40 4.11 0.47
C TYR A 245 -8.00 5.06 -0.67
N TRP A 246 -8.94 5.34 -1.56
CA TRP A 246 -8.67 6.09 -2.77
C TRP A 246 -8.89 7.59 -2.56
N ILE A 247 -7.81 8.35 -2.67
CA ILE A 247 -7.81 9.82 -2.62
C ILE A 247 -8.23 10.35 -4.00
N THR A 248 -9.28 11.16 -4.01
CA THR A 248 -9.95 11.68 -5.23
C THR A 248 -9.62 13.14 -5.55
N SER A 249 -9.03 13.87 -4.59
CA SER A 249 -8.48 15.20 -4.84
C SER A 249 -7.32 15.14 -5.83
N GLY A 250 -6.99 16.28 -6.45
CA GLY A 250 -5.86 16.37 -7.37
C GLY A 250 -4.50 16.54 -6.69
N ASP A 251 -3.45 16.55 -7.51
CA ASP A 251 -2.07 16.78 -7.10
C ASP A 251 -1.90 18.12 -6.38
N ASN A 252 -1.09 18.16 -5.32
CA ASN A 252 -0.83 19.36 -4.50
C ASN A 252 -2.08 20.01 -3.88
N VAL A 253 -3.19 19.28 -3.80
CA VAL A 253 -4.42 19.72 -3.12
C VAL A 253 -4.46 19.11 -1.72
N ALA A 254 -4.76 19.94 -0.72
CA ALA A 254 -4.96 19.47 0.65
C ALA A 254 -6.11 18.46 0.71
N VAL A 255 -5.81 17.26 1.20
CA VAL A 255 -6.77 16.14 1.29
C VAL A 255 -7.66 16.32 2.52
N THR A 256 -8.97 16.23 2.33
CA THR A 256 -9.96 16.22 3.42
C THR A 256 -10.60 14.84 3.58
N THR A 257 -11.39 14.66 4.64
CA THR A 257 -12.11 13.40 4.89
C THR A 257 -13.07 13.02 3.78
N LYS A 258 -13.59 14.00 3.03
CA LYS A 258 -14.53 13.80 1.92
C LYS A 258 -13.84 13.38 0.62
N ASP A 259 -12.52 13.53 0.56
CA ASP A 259 -11.74 13.22 -0.64
C ASP A 259 -11.25 11.77 -0.64
N ILE A 260 -11.47 11.01 0.43
CA ILE A 260 -11.05 9.61 0.54
C ILE A 260 -12.25 8.68 0.50
N THR A 261 -12.33 7.89 -0.57
CA THR A 261 -13.34 6.83 -0.73
C THR A 261 -12.73 5.48 -0.36
N GLN A 262 -13.36 4.76 0.58
CA GLN A 262 -12.99 3.38 0.87
C GLN A 262 -13.63 2.44 -0.16
N VAL A 263 -12.81 1.82 -1.00
CA VAL A 263 -13.26 0.84 -1.99
C VAL A 263 -12.99 -0.56 -1.46
N ASN A 264 -14.05 -1.37 -1.39
CA ASN A 264 -13.96 -2.77 -0.96
C ASN A 264 -13.96 -3.70 -2.18
N GLY A 265 -13.37 -4.88 -2.01
CA GLY A 265 -13.33 -5.92 -3.03
C GLY A 265 -11.91 -6.15 -3.56
N ILE A 266 -11.48 -7.41 -3.50
CA ILE A 266 -10.20 -7.85 -4.03
C ILE A 266 -10.16 -7.57 -5.53
N GLY A 267 -9.15 -6.84 -6.00
CA GLY A 267 -9.03 -6.45 -7.41
C GLY A 267 -10.13 -5.52 -7.93
N SER A 268 -10.86 -4.82 -7.07
CA SER A 268 -11.90 -3.86 -7.49
C SER A 268 -11.34 -2.81 -8.46
N LYS A 269 -12.20 -2.40 -9.41
CA LYS A 269 -11.94 -1.30 -10.36
C LYS A 269 -12.67 -0.02 -9.98
N ASP A 270 -13.37 0.03 -8.85
CA ASP A 270 -14.17 1.19 -8.46
C ASP A 270 -13.31 2.36 -7.92
N GLY A 271 -12.00 2.11 -7.71
CA GLY A 271 -11.01 3.11 -7.27
C GLY A 271 -9.98 3.44 -8.36
N ASN A 272 -8.71 3.60 -7.94
CA ASN A 272 -7.62 4.00 -8.84
C ASN A 272 -7.51 3.10 -10.08
N ALA A 273 -7.72 1.78 -9.94
CA ALA A 273 -7.59 0.84 -11.06
C ALA A 273 -8.59 1.06 -12.21
N GLY A 274 -9.73 1.71 -11.97
CA GLY A 274 -10.69 2.10 -13.00
C GLY A 274 -10.66 3.58 -13.38
N SER A 275 -9.73 4.36 -12.82
CA SER A 275 -9.56 5.77 -13.17
C SER A 275 -9.07 5.96 -14.61
N ASN A 276 -9.50 7.06 -15.24
CA ASN A 276 -9.13 7.41 -16.61
C ASN A 276 -7.71 8.00 -16.68
N GLY A 277 -6.93 7.53 -17.67
CA GLY A 277 -5.56 7.97 -17.90
C GLY A 277 -4.59 7.51 -16.81
N ASP A 278 -3.30 7.76 -17.02
CA ASP A 278 -2.24 7.33 -16.11
C ASP A 278 -1.31 8.52 -15.82
N SER A 279 -1.01 8.78 -14.56
CA SER A 279 -0.21 9.94 -14.11
C SER A 279 0.97 9.49 -13.25
N ILE A 280 2.18 9.84 -13.69
CA ILE A 280 3.39 9.74 -12.86
C ILE A 280 3.42 10.87 -11.80
N PRO A 281 3.10 12.14 -12.11
CA PRO A 281 3.06 13.19 -11.09
C PRO A 281 2.11 12.91 -9.91
N ALA A 282 0.96 12.27 -10.18
CA ALA A 282 0.01 11.88 -9.14
C ALA A 282 0.63 10.90 -8.12
N HIS A 283 1.66 10.17 -8.52
CA HIS A 283 2.37 9.24 -7.65
C HIS A 283 3.21 9.95 -6.57
N ASN A 284 3.48 11.25 -6.70
CA ASN A 284 4.29 11.99 -5.74
C ASN A 284 3.45 12.68 -4.64
N TRP A 285 2.12 12.66 -4.76
CA TRP A 285 1.21 13.32 -3.84
C TRP A 285 0.33 12.32 -3.09
N TYR A 286 0.66 12.08 -1.82
CA TYR A 286 -0.06 11.15 -0.95
C TYR A 286 -0.34 11.82 0.39
N ILE A 287 -1.24 12.82 0.38
CA ILE A 287 -1.55 13.75 1.50
C ILE A 287 -0.42 14.75 1.78
N VAL A 288 0.82 14.29 1.66
CA VAL A 288 2.05 15.09 1.65
C VAL A 288 2.77 14.90 0.32
N ASN A 289 3.71 15.78 0.01
CA ASN A 289 4.72 15.51 -1.01
C ASN A 289 5.61 14.37 -0.50
N ILE A 290 5.27 13.14 -0.87
CA ILE A 290 5.73 11.93 -0.18
C ILE A 290 7.14 11.52 -0.58
N ASP A 291 7.64 12.02 -1.71
CA ASP A 291 8.99 11.74 -2.18
C ASP A 291 9.86 13.00 -2.25
N GLY A 292 9.38 14.13 -1.70
CA GLY A 292 10.03 15.43 -1.78
C GLY A 292 11.38 15.54 -1.06
N CYS A 293 11.81 14.50 -0.33
CA CYS A 293 13.08 14.46 0.39
C CYS A 293 14.20 13.68 -0.33
N LYS A 294 13.93 13.24 -1.58
CA LYS A 294 14.88 12.53 -2.44
C LYS A 294 16.15 13.33 -2.76
#